data_AF-A0A813I394-F1
#
_entry.id   AF-A0A813I394-F1
#
_cell.length_a   1.000
_cell.length_b   1.000
_cell.length_c   1.000
_cell.angle_alpha   90.00
_cell.angle_beta   90.00
_cell.angle_gamma   90.00
#
_symmetry.space_group_name_H-M   'P 1'
#
loop_
_entity.id
_entity.type
_entity.pdbx_description
1 polymer ?
#
loop_
_entity_poly.entity_id
_entity_poly.type
_entity_poly.pdbx_seq_one_letter_code
_entity_poly.pdbx_strand_id
1 'polypeptide(L)'
;FPAGGHETLYRNSRTEVRRFLVEKHPDTHRVYNLCSEPERRYGDDEFFEVSQDVVFPDHNPCPMQELCGLVEDQHRFLAACDQNVAA
;
A
#
# COMPACT_ATOMS: atom_id res chain seq x y z
N PHE A 1 -6.86 2.47 -5.39
CA PHE A 1 -7.25 1.77 -4.15
C PHE A 1 -7.78 0.36 -4.47
N PRO A 2 -7.10 -0.69 -3.99
CA PRO A 2 -7.60 -2.07 -3.93
C PRO A 2 -8.97 -2.21 -3.23
N ALA A 3 -10.02 -2.28 -4.04
CA ALA A 3 -11.42 -2.17 -3.63
C ALA A 3 -12.01 -3.50 -3.14
N GLY A 4 -13.03 -3.42 -2.28
CA GLY A 4 -13.85 -4.55 -1.83
C GLY A 4 -15.33 -4.35 -2.19
N GLY A 5 -16.15 -5.40 -2.06
CA GLY A 5 -17.60 -5.32 -2.28
C GLY A 5 -17.98 -4.85 -3.68
N HIS A 6 -19.03 -4.01 -3.79
CA HIS A 6 -19.56 -3.52 -5.07
C HIS A 6 -18.61 -2.58 -5.81
N GLU A 7 -17.63 -1.98 -5.13
CA GLU A 7 -16.65 -1.11 -5.78
C GLU A 7 -15.77 -1.86 -6.79
N THR A 8 -15.66 -3.18 -6.64
CA THR A 8 -14.92 -4.05 -7.57
C THR A 8 -15.48 -4.06 -9.00
N LEU A 9 -16.72 -3.58 -9.21
CA LEU A 9 -17.31 -3.43 -10.54
C LEU A 9 -16.65 -2.34 -11.38
N TYR A 10 -16.03 -1.34 -10.73
CA TYR A 10 -15.43 -0.19 -11.40
C TYR A 10 -14.03 0.17 -10.88
N ARG A 11 -13.49 -0.61 -9.93
CA ARG A 11 -12.14 -0.49 -9.37
C ARG A 11 -11.45 -1.83 -9.34
N ASN A 12 -10.13 -1.79 -9.20
CA ASN A 12 -9.30 -2.99 -9.04
C ASN A 12 -9.74 -3.75 -7.78
N SER A 13 -10.18 -5.01 -7.96
CA SER A 13 -10.50 -5.92 -6.85
C SER A 13 -9.26 -6.19 -5.99
N ARG A 14 -9.40 -6.06 -4.67
CA ARG A 14 -8.32 -6.31 -3.72
C ARG A 14 -7.73 -7.72 -3.84
N THR A 15 -8.59 -8.72 -4.05
CA THR A 15 -8.17 -10.11 -4.25
C THR A 15 -7.31 -10.27 -5.50
N GLU A 16 -7.69 -9.61 -6.60
CA GLU A 16 -6.96 -9.67 -7.86
C GLU A 16 -5.63 -8.92 -7.80
N VAL A 17 -5.60 -7.76 -7.11
CA VAL A 17 -4.34 -7.03 -6.87
C VAL A 17 -3.37 -7.88 -6.05
N ARG A 18 -3.84 -8.54 -4.98
CA ARG A 18 -3.00 -9.45 -4.19
C ARG A 18 -2.49 -10.62 -5.04
N ARG A 19 -3.39 -11.26 -5.80
CA ARG A 19 -3.02 -12.35 -6.70
C ARG A 19 -1.92 -11.93 -7.67
N PHE A 20 -2.09 -10.77 -8.31
CA PHE A 20 -1.10 -10.20 -9.22
C PHE A 20 0.27 -9.98 -8.54
N LEU A 21 0.29 -9.36 -7.35
CA LEU A 21 1.53 -9.07 -6.64
C LEU A 21 2.24 -10.35 -6.17
N VAL A 22 1.50 -11.33 -5.64
CA VAL A 22 2.06 -12.64 -5.24
C VAL A 22 2.60 -13.42 -6.45
N GLU A 23 1.89 -13.41 -7.58
CA GLU A 23 2.32 -14.10 -8.80
C GLU A 23 3.55 -13.46 -9.46
N LYS A 24 3.69 -12.13 -9.38
CA LYS A 24 4.77 -11.39 -10.07
C LYS A 24 5.97 -11.10 -9.18
N HIS A 25 5.74 -10.89 -7.89
CA HIS A 25 6.71 -10.46 -6.90
C HIS A 25 6.52 -11.26 -5.60
N PRO A 26 6.70 -12.60 -5.64
CA PRO A 26 6.53 -13.44 -4.46
C PRO A 26 7.50 -12.97 -3.36
N ASP A 27 6.97 -12.68 -2.17
CA ASP A 27 7.69 -12.25 -0.97
C ASP A 27 8.63 -11.04 -1.15
N THR A 28 8.48 -10.30 -2.25
CA THR A 28 9.35 -9.18 -2.66
C THR A 28 8.54 -7.92 -2.97
N HIS A 29 7.29 -7.84 -2.51
CA HIS A 29 6.45 -6.65 -2.67
C HIS A 29 6.02 -6.09 -1.32
N ARG A 30 5.89 -4.77 -1.25
CA ARG A 30 5.29 -4.05 -0.12
C ARG A 30 4.32 -3.01 -0.64
N VAL A 31 3.20 -2.80 0.07
CA VAL A 31 2.14 -1.88 -0.37
C VAL A 31 1.95 -0.74 0.62
N TYR A 32 1.97 0.48 0.13
CA TYR A 32 1.85 1.70 0.91
C TYR A 32 0.45 2.30 0.74
N ASN A 33 -0.40 2.18 1.77
CA ASN A 33 -1.73 2.76 1.75
C ASN A 33 -1.73 4.15 2.39
N LEU A 34 -1.89 5.19 1.56
CA LEU A 34 -1.86 6.59 2.02
C LEU A 34 -3.24 7.14 2.42
N CYS A 35 -4.30 6.35 2.27
CA CYS A 35 -5.67 6.78 2.55
C CYS A 35 -5.93 6.91 4.06
N SER A 36 -6.33 8.09 4.53
CA SER A 36 -6.72 8.29 5.94
C SER A 36 -8.14 7.83 6.25
N GLU A 37 -8.96 7.56 5.24
CA GLU A 37 -10.36 7.17 5.41
C GLU A 37 -10.48 5.77 6.05
N PRO A 38 -11.21 5.61 7.17
CA PRO A 38 -11.34 4.32 7.86
C PRO A 38 -11.83 3.18 6.97
N GLU A 39 -12.78 3.44 6.07
CA GLU A 39 -13.33 2.48 5.12
C GLU A 39 -12.34 2.05 4.03
N ARG A 40 -11.24 2.80 3.87
CA ARG A 40 -10.14 2.51 2.96
C ARG A 40 -8.93 1.92 3.69
N ARG A 41 -9.00 1.67 4.99
CA ARG A 41 -7.94 0.93 5.68
C ARG A 41 -8.08 -0.56 5.37
N TYR A 42 -6.95 -1.22 5.18
CA TYR A 42 -6.92 -2.67 5.18
C TYR A 42 -6.88 -3.10 6.65
N GLY A 43 -7.70 -4.07 7.04
CA GLY A 43 -7.62 -4.64 8.39
C GLY A 43 -6.27 -5.32 8.61
N ASP A 44 -5.97 -5.69 9.86
CA ASP A 44 -4.76 -6.42 10.24
C ASP A 44 -4.64 -7.80 9.57
N ASP A 45 -5.70 -8.23 8.88
CA ASP A 45 -5.74 -9.42 8.03
C ASP A 45 -4.81 -9.24 6.81
N GLU A 46 -3.56 -9.74 6.92
CA GLU A 46 -2.62 -10.36 5.93
C GLU A 46 -2.68 -10.05 4.41
N PHE A 47 -3.44 -9.09 3.92
CA PHE A 47 -3.58 -8.83 2.48
C PHE A 47 -2.36 -8.12 1.92
N PHE A 48 -1.81 -7.18 2.68
CA PHE A 48 -0.64 -6.38 2.34
C PHE A 48 0.14 -6.05 3.60
N GLU A 49 1.47 -6.00 3.53
CA GLU A 49 2.27 -5.36 4.59
C GLU A 49 2.03 -3.85 4.49
N VAL A 50 1.29 -3.28 5.44
CA VAL A 50 0.84 -1.88 5.39
C VAL A 50 1.80 -0.99 6.16
N SER A 51 2.34 0.04 5.50
CA SER A 51 2.93 1.20 6.18
C SER A 51 1.82 1.96 6.91
N GLN A 52 1.61 1.68 8.20
CA GLN A 52 0.54 2.32 8.99
C GLN A 52 0.82 3.79 9.30
N ASP A 53 2.07 4.24 9.14
CA ASP A 53 2.52 5.54 9.66
C ASP A 53 2.21 6.72 8.74
N VAL A 54 1.92 6.50 7.45
CA VAL A 54 1.81 7.60 6.47
C VAL A 54 0.44 7.65 5.82
N VAL A 55 -0.49 8.37 6.46
CA VAL A 55 -1.83 8.64 5.94
C VAL A 55 -2.16 10.13 6.01
N PHE A 56 -2.88 10.64 5.01
CA PHE A 56 -3.32 12.04 4.99
C PHE A 56 -4.67 12.19 4.28
N PRO A 57 -5.46 13.25 4.57
CA PRO A 57 -6.76 13.45 3.98
C PRO A 57 -6.69 13.61 2.46
N ASP A 58 -7.70 13.09 1.76
CA ASP A 58 -7.81 13.30 0.32
C ASP A 58 -7.78 14.79 -0.02
N HIS A 59 -7.09 15.11 -1.12
CA HIS A 59 -6.91 16.47 -1.63
C HIS A 59 -6.13 17.43 -0.71
N ASN A 60 -5.40 16.90 0.28
CA ASN A 60 -4.53 17.67 1.16
C ASN A 60 -3.07 17.22 1.01
N PRO A 61 -2.09 18.12 1.30
CA PRO A 61 -0.69 17.73 1.28
C PRO A 61 -0.35 16.79 2.44
N CYS A 62 0.53 15.82 2.18
CA CYS A 62 1.14 15.00 3.24
C CYS A 62 1.99 15.90 4.16
N PRO A 63 1.88 15.80 5.49
CA PRO A 63 2.79 16.48 6.41
C PRO A 63 4.24 16.08 6.14
N MET A 64 5.16 17.05 6.16
CA MET A 64 6.56 16.81 5.77
C MET A 64 7.24 15.72 6.61
N GLN A 65 6.93 15.64 7.90
CA GLN A 65 7.47 14.60 8.78
C GLN A 65 7.05 13.19 8.37
N GLU A 66 5.78 13.00 7.98
CA GLU A 66 5.26 11.70 7.52
C GLU A 66 5.85 11.33 6.16
N LEU A 67 6.01 12.32 5.27
CA LEU A 67 6.66 12.11 3.98
C LEU A 67 8.11 11.66 4.13
N CYS A 68 8.87 12.24 5.07
CA CYS A 68 10.24 11.79 5.36
C CYS A 68 10.26 10.33 5.81
N GLY A 69 9.38 9.94 6.73
CA GLY A 69 9.24 8.55 7.19
C GLY A 69 8.91 7.58 6.03
N LEU A 70 7.99 7.98 5.14
CA LEU A 70 7.64 7.20 3.94
C LEU A 70 8.87 6.94 3.07
N VAL A 71 9.62 8.00 2.76
CA VAL A 71 10.76 7.93 1.84
C VAL A 71 11.89 7.10 2.44
N GLU A 72 12.14 7.23 3.75
CA GLU A 72 13.14 6.43 4.45
C GLU A 72 12.79 4.94 4.47
N ASP A 73 11.52 4.58 4.73
CA ASP A 73 11.09 3.17 4.68
C ASP A 73 11.14 2.60 3.26
N GLN A 74 10.62 3.33 2.27
CA GLN A 74 10.68 2.92 0.86
C GLN A 74 12.13 2.73 0.39
N HIS A 75 13.02 3.66 0.73
CA HIS A 75 14.43 3.54 0.40
C HIS A 75 15.05 2.31 1.05
N ARG A 76 14.81 2.08 2.34
CA ARG A 76 15.33 0.91 3.07
C ARG A 76 14.82 -0.39 2.46
N PHE A 77 13.52 -0.49 2.17
CA PHE A 77 12.92 -1.68 1.59
C PHE A 77 13.47 -1.97 0.19
N LEU A 78 13.47 -0.97 -0.70
CA LEU A 78 13.95 -1.14 -2.07
C LEU A 78 15.47 -1.40 -2.15
N ALA A 79 16.27 -0.81 -1.26
CA ALA A 79 17.72 -1.01 -1.23
C ALA A 79 18.14 -2.37 -0.63
N ALA A 80 17.26 -3.06 0.09
CA ALA A 80 17.57 -4.34 0.73
C ALA A 80 17.70 -5.50 -0.28
N CYS A 81 17.01 -5.43 -1.42
CA CYS A 81 17.06 -6.44 -2.48
C CYS A 81 16.64 -5.84 -3.82
N ASP A 82 17.41 -6.09 -4.87
CA ASP A 82 17.12 -5.59 -6.23
C ASP A 82 15.80 -6.09 -6.83
N GLN A 83 15.24 -7.16 -6.25
CA GLN A 83 13.94 -7.71 -6.66
C GLN A 83 12.75 -7.06 -5.94
N ASN A 84 13.01 -6.25 -4.90
CA ASN A 84 11.95 -5.63 -4.12
C ASN A 84 11.20 -4.57 -4.93
N VAL A 85 9.87 -4.56 -4.81
CA VAL A 85 8.98 -3.59 -5.46
C VAL A 85 8.02 -2.95 -4.47
N ALA A 86 7.83 -1.64 -4.58
CA ALA A 86 6.87 -0.87 -3.79
C ALA A 86 5.64 -0.54 -4.65
N ALA A 87 4.44 -0.68 -4.08
CA ALA A 87 3.16 -0.38 -4.73
C ALA A 87 2.22 0.46 -3.87
#